data_AF-A0AB33JT09-F1
#
_entry.id   AF-A0AB33JT09-F1
#
_cell.length_a   1.000
_cell.length_b   1.000
_cell.length_c   1.000
_cell.angle_alpha   90.00
_cell.angle_beta   90.00
_cell.angle_gamma   90.00
#
_symmetry.space_group_name_H-M   'P 1'
#
loop_
_entity.id
_entity.type
_entity.pdbx_description
1 polymer ?
#
loop_
_entity_poly.entity_id
_entity_poly.type
_entity_poly.pdbx_seq_one_letter_code
_entity_poly.pdbx_strand_id
1 'polypeptide(L)'
;MTNSADFRIPGYDGGPFTQRPDLDDPLYWLTHLYSCSHSEQADELLFGADLDAADQFYRRTMAQDGWPLITLTLARDHQLHIVHRNLADDSGTDYLLHHPTWERAELLAVDDGHFMGPGLSWPELAAAADHTPGGDATSDPHARLLLLLPALGDDALPPDAVGRLASALRARTRVEDPDALATALLEGQGQCGPVSWSTIDRGVRVSGGGLSFRNPANDFALPAHRLARVSAALTP
;
A
#
# COMPACT_ATOMS: atom_id res chain seq x y z
N MET A 1 2.42 -29.70 7.16
CA MET A 1 3.78 -29.25 6.78
C MET A 1 3.82 -29.11 5.27
N THR A 2 3.34 -27.99 4.77
CA THR A 2 3.45 -27.59 3.37
C THR A 2 4.76 -26.79 3.24
N ASN A 3 5.58 -27.16 2.25
CA ASN A 3 6.82 -26.49 1.88
C ASN A 3 6.65 -24.96 1.91
N SER A 4 7.37 -24.26 2.79
CA SER A 4 7.76 -22.88 2.51
C SER A 4 8.67 -22.96 1.28
N ALA A 5 8.13 -22.67 0.10
CA ALA A 5 9.00 -22.19 -0.97
C ALA A 5 9.68 -20.95 -0.39
N ASP A 6 11.02 -20.91 -0.41
CA ASP A 6 11.79 -19.71 -0.04
C ASP A 6 11.44 -18.60 -1.04
N PHE A 7 10.34 -17.90 -0.78
CA PHE A 7 10.00 -16.69 -1.49
C PHE A 7 11.11 -15.68 -1.18
N ARG A 8 11.70 -15.09 -2.22
CA ARG A 8 12.72 -14.06 -2.08
C ARG A 8 12.37 -12.91 -3.01
N ILE A 9 12.40 -11.70 -2.46
CA ILE A 9 12.29 -10.47 -3.25
C ILE A 9 13.71 -10.04 -3.60
N PRO A 10 14.08 -9.94 -4.89
CA PRO A 10 15.44 -9.57 -5.29
C PRO A 10 15.87 -8.21 -4.71
N GLY A 11 17.03 -8.17 -4.04
CA GLY A 11 17.60 -6.95 -3.46
C GLY A 11 16.84 -6.38 -2.25
N TYR A 12 16.02 -7.18 -1.59
CA TYR A 12 15.36 -6.88 -0.32
C TYR A 12 15.82 -7.88 0.75
N ASP A 13 16.34 -7.37 1.86
CA ASP A 13 17.04 -8.16 2.89
C ASP A 13 16.12 -8.62 4.05
N GLY A 14 14.80 -8.54 3.87
CA GLY A 14 13.80 -9.00 4.84
C GLY A 14 13.42 -10.49 4.74
N GLY A 15 12.63 -10.96 5.69
CA GLY A 15 12.07 -12.33 5.73
C GLY A 15 12.53 -13.18 6.92
N PRO A 16 12.13 -14.46 6.99
CA PRO A 16 11.41 -15.25 5.97
C PRO A 16 9.98 -14.75 5.72
N PHE A 17 9.44 -14.97 4.51
CA PHE A 17 8.08 -14.56 4.18
C PHE A 17 7.07 -15.68 4.37
N THR A 18 5.87 -15.31 4.80
CA THR A 18 4.70 -16.18 4.80
C THR A 18 3.68 -15.64 3.80
N GLN A 19 3.18 -16.52 2.93
CA GLN A 19 2.03 -16.16 2.11
C GLN A 19 0.81 -16.15 3.02
N ARG A 20 0.20 -14.98 3.18
CA ARG A 20 -0.97 -14.85 4.02
C ARG A 20 -1.99 -13.92 3.38
N PRO A 21 -3.16 -14.45 2.98
CA PRO A 21 -4.26 -13.61 2.58
C PRO A 21 -5.50 -14.01 3.39
N ASP A 22 -5.56 -13.67 4.69
CA ASP A 22 -6.86 -13.55 5.39
C ASP A 22 -7.58 -12.26 4.90
N LEU A 23 -7.54 -11.98 3.59
CA LEU A 23 -8.15 -10.81 2.95
C LEU A 23 -9.68 -10.87 3.01
N ASP A 24 -10.23 -12.02 3.38
CA ASP A 24 -11.66 -12.22 3.63
C ASP A 24 -12.07 -11.88 5.07
N ASP A 25 -11.12 -11.68 6.00
CA ASP A 25 -11.39 -11.23 7.36
C ASP A 25 -11.52 -9.69 7.38
N PRO A 26 -12.69 -9.13 7.75
CA PRO A 26 -12.85 -7.68 7.90
C PRO A 26 -11.82 -7.02 8.83
N LEU A 27 -11.36 -7.75 9.87
CA LEU A 27 -10.37 -7.23 10.82
C LEU A 27 -9.01 -6.99 10.17
N TYR A 28 -8.65 -7.74 9.13
CA TYR A 28 -7.44 -7.49 8.36
C TYR A 28 -7.44 -6.05 7.83
N TRP A 29 -8.54 -5.64 7.21
CA TRP A 29 -8.67 -4.31 6.61
C TRP A 29 -8.62 -3.19 7.65
N LEU A 30 -9.22 -3.38 8.82
CA LEU A 30 -9.13 -2.40 9.91
C LEU A 30 -7.68 -2.21 10.35
N THR A 31 -6.94 -3.30 10.52
CA THR A 31 -5.53 -3.24 10.92
C THR A 31 -4.62 -2.68 9.82
N HIS A 32 -4.87 -3.02 8.56
CA HIS A 32 -4.09 -2.53 7.42
C HIS A 32 -4.27 -1.03 7.18
N LEU A 33 -5.49 -0.52 7.35
CA LEU A 33 -5.82 0.88 7.11
C LEU A 33 -5.53 1.79 8.31
N TYR A 34 -5.09 1.25 9.45
CA TYR A 34 -4.82 2.04 10.64
C TYR A 34 -3.81 3.15 10.40
N SER A 35 -2.74 2.88 9.64
CA SER A 35 -1.74 3.88 9.27
C SER A 35 -2.28 4.99 8.36
N CYS A 36 -3.47 4.83 7.78
CA CYS A 36 -4.14 5.89 7.03
C CYS A 36 -4.94 6.83 7.96
N SER A 37 -5.28 6.37 9.18
CA SER A 37 -6.04 7.13 10.15
C SER A 37 -5.14 8.11 10.91
N HIS A 38 -5.43 9.40 10.80
CA HIS A 38 -4.60 10.49 11.35
C HIS A 38 -5.38 11.47 12.25
N SER A 39 -6.59 11.09 12.63
CA SER A 39 -7.44 11.89 13.52
C SER A 39 -8.24 10.97 14.42
N GLU A 40 -8.56 11.44 15.62
CA GLU A 40 -9.45 10.72 16.55
C GLU A 40 -10.77 10.35 15.87
N GLN A 41 -11.27 11.23 14.99
CA GLN A 41 -12.47 10.98 14.20
C GLN A 41 -12.28 9.80 13.21
N ALA A 42 -11.15 9.74 12.51
CA ALA A 42 -10.86 8.64 11.60
C ALA A 42 -10.67 7.32 12.37
N ASP A 43 -10.07 7.35 13.55
CA ASP A 43 -9.91 6.17 14.42
C ASP A 43 -11.28 5.65 14.89
N GLU A 44 -12.17 6.54 15.33
CA GLU A 44 -13.53 6.19 15.74
C GLU A 44 -14.34 5.60 14.57
N LEU A 45 -14.22 6.18 13.38
CA LEU A 45 -14.88 5.68 12.16
C LEU A 45 -14.31 4.34 11.69
N LEU A 46 -13.00 4.13 11.83
CA LEU A 46 -12.32 2.92 11.37
C LEU A 46 -12.58 1.74 12.30
N PHE A 47 -12.43 1.93 13.60
CA PHE A 47 -12.55 0.84 14.57
C PHE A 47 -13.91 0.76 15.22
N GLY A 48 -14.52 1.89 15.60
CA GLY A 48 -15.76 1.92 16.38
C GLY A 48 -15.73 0.93 17.54
N ALA A 49 -16.71 0.02 17.58
CA ALA A 49 -16.81 -1.03 18.60
C ALA A 49 -15.80 -2.19 18.42
N ASP A 50 -15.13 -2.28 17.27
CA ASP A 50 -14.23 -3.39 16.90
C ASP A 50 -12.76 -3.14 17.28
N LEU A 51 -12.44 -2.03 17.96
CA LEU A 51 -11.06 -1.68 18.34
C LEU A 51 -10.32 -2.82 19.07
N ASP A 52 -10.94 -3.40 20.10
CA ASP A 52 -10.35 -4.49 20.88
C ASP A 52 -10.15 -5.77 20.04
N ALA A 53 -11.04 -6.02 19.08
CA ALA A 53 -10.96 -7.18 18.19
C ALA A 53 -9.84 -6.98 17.15
N ALA A 54 -9.71 -5.77 16.60
CA ALA A 54 -8.65 -5.39 15.68
C ALA A 54 -7.27 -5.45 16.35
N ASP A 55 -7.13 -4.97 17.59
CA ASP A 55 -5.89 -5.06 18.35
C ASP A 55 -5.49 -6.52 18.65
N GLN A 56 -6.46 -7.37 19.02
CA GLN A 56 -6.20 -8.81 19.18
C GLN A 56 -5.83 -9.49 17.86
N PHE A 57 -6.45 -9.10 16.74
CA PHE A 57 -6.08 -9.58 15.41
C PHE A 57 -4.65 -9.16 15.04
N TYR A 58 -4.30 -7.89 15.26
CA TYR A 58 -2.97 -7.34 15.02
C TYR A 58 -1.92 -8.10 15.83
N ARG A 59 -2.09 -8.22 17.16
CA ARG A 59 -1.15 -8.93 18.03
C ARG A 59 -0.93 -10.39 17.62
N ARG A 60 -1.99 -11.11 17.24
CA ARG A 60 -1.88 -12.48 16.74
C ARG A 60 -1.12 -12.55 15.42
N THR A 61 -1.35 -11.58 14.53
CA THR A 61 -0.67 -11.48 13.23
C THR A 61 0.81 -11.17 13.39
N MET A 62 1.15 -10.27 14.31
CA MET A 62 2.53 -9.91 14.60
C MET A 62 3.31 -11.05 15.30
N ALA A 63 2.62 -11.95 16.00
CA ALA A 63 3.24 -13.10 16.67
C ALA A 63 3.57 -14.28 15.73
N GLN A 64 3.27 -14.19 14.43
CA GLN A 64 3.52 -15.27 13.47
C GLN A 64 5.01 -15.36 13.07
N ASP A 65 5.48 -16.58 12.83
CA ASP A 65 6.81 -16.83 12.29
C ASP A 65 6.88 -16.37 10.83
N GLY A 66 7.60 -15.28 10.57
CA GLY A 66 7.84 -14.72 9.24
C GLY A 66 6.87 -13.61 8.83
N TRP A 67 7.29 -12.81 7.86
CA TRP A 67 6.64 -11.57 7.46
C TRP A 67 5.54 -11.85 6.44
N PRO A 68 4.27 -11.48 6.72
CA PRO A 68 3.20 -11.63 5.74
C PRO A 68 3.51 -10.87 4.45
N LEU A 69 3.42 -11.57 3.32
CA LEU A 69 3.69 -11.04 1.99
C LEU A 69 2.45 -11.22 1.09
N ILE A 70 2.02 -10.11 0.49
CA ILE A 70 1.02 -10.06 -0.57
C ILE A 70 1.70 -9.58 -1.85
N THR A 71 1.41 -10.22 -2.98
CA THR A 71 1.95 -9.80 -4.28
C THR A 71 0.82 -9.52 -5.25
N LEU A 72 0.77 -8.29 -5.74
CA LEU A 72 -0.16 -7.87 -6.78
C LEU A 72 0.56 -7.92 -8.11
N THR A 73 0.09 -8.76 -9.03
CA THR A 73 0.54 -8.67 -10.43
C THR A 73 -0.04 -7.40 -11.05
N LEU A 74 0.76 -6.70 -11.84
CA LEU A 74 0.44 -5.48 -12.57
C LEU A 74 0.61 -5.73 -14.08
N ALA A 75 0.33 -4.71 -14.90
CA ALA A 75 0.54 -4.78 -16.34
C ALA A 75 1.99 -5.15 -16.71
N ARG A 76 2.15 -5.86 -17.83
CA ARG A 76 3.45 -6.26 -18.39
C ARG A 76 4.31 -7.03 -17.37
N ASP A 77 3.71 -7.96 -16.64
CA ASP A 77 4.37 -8.85 -15.67
C ASP A 77 5.10 -8.14 -14.50
N HIS A 78 4.81 -6.86 -14.27
CA HIS A 78 5.30 -6.18 -13.07
C HIS A 78 4.57 -6.73 -11.84
N GLN A 79 5.22 -6.63 -10.69
CA GLN A 79 4.71 -7.12 -9.42
C GLN A 79 4.89 -6.04 -8.37
N LEU A 80 3.85 -5.79 -7.58
CA LEU A 80 3.91 -4.95 -6.41
C LEU A 80 3.79 -5.84 -5.18
N HIS A 81 4.87 -5.91 -4.41
CA HIS A 81 4.95 -6.66 -3.16
C HIS A 81 4.60 -5.74 -2.00
N ILE A 82 3.72 -6.22 -1.12
CA ILE A 82 3.32 -5.57 0.11
C ILE A 82 3.80 -6.48 1.24
N VAL A 83 4.80 -6.01 1.98
CA VAL A 83 5.47 -6.77 3.03
C VAL A 83 5.10 -6.20 4.37
N HIS A 84 4.41 -6.97 5.20
CA HIS A 84 4.12 -6.58 6.58
C HIS A 84 5.27 -7.04 7.48
N ARG A 85 6.17 -6.13 7.86
CA ARG A 85 7.24 -6.38 8.81
C ARG A 85 6.63 -6.55 10.19
N ASN A 86 6.93 -7.66 10.87
CA ASN A 86 6.37 -8.00 12.18
C ASN A 86 7.40 -8.07 13.31
N LEU A 87 8.49 -7.31 13.21
CA LEU A 87 9.47 -7.17 14.28
C LEU A 87 8.93 -6.22 15.36
N ALA A 88 9.08 -6.60 16.64
CA ALA A 88 8.48 -5.88 17.77
C ALA A 88 8.86 -4.39 17.89
N ASP A 89 10.00 -3.98 17.33
CA ASP A 89 10.50 -2.61 17.36
C ASP A 89 10.66 -1.98 15.96
N ASP A 90 10.25 -2.71 14.91
CA ASP A 90 10.45 -2.31 13.51
C ASP A 90 9.31 -2.86 12.63
N SER A 91 8.09 -2.77 13.17
CA SER A 91 6.88 -3.15 12.45
C SER A 91 6.47 -2.06 11.47
N GLY A 92 6.01 -2.45 10.30
CA GLY A 92 5.59 -1.52 9.25
C GLY A 92 5.20 -2.26 7.98
N THR A 93 4.78 -1.52 6.96
CA THR A 93 4.45 -2.09 5.65
C THR A 93 5.34 -1.52 4.56
N ASP A 94 6.07 -2.38 3.87
CA ASP A 94 6.93 -1.98 2.75
C ASP A 94 6.24 -2.26 1.42
N TYR A 95 6.30 -1.29 0.51
CA TYR A 95 5.73 -1.38 -0.83
C TYR A 95 6.86 -1.44 -1.85
N LEU A 96 7.04 -2.57 -2.52
CA LEU A 96 8.13 -2.79 -3.47
C LEU A 96 7.60 -3.09 -4.86
N LEU A 97 8.14 -2.42 -5.87
CA LEU A 97 7.87 -2.68 -7.27
C LEU A 97 8.97 -3.52 -7.89
N HIS A 98 8.59 -4.56 -8.61
CA HIS A 98 9.51 -5.50 -9.22
C HIS A 98 9.02 -5.92 -10.61
N HIS A 99 9.93 -6.46 -11.41
CA HIS A 99 9.62 -7.17 -12.65
C HIS A 99 10.65 -8.30 -12.79
N PRO A 100 10.29 -9.48 -13.32
CA PRO A 100 11.20 -10.64 -13.35
C PRO A 100 12.56 -10.42 -14.04
N THR A 101 12.67 -9.44 -14.93
CA THR A 101 13.93 -9.08 -15.60
C THR A 101 14.77 -8.06 -14.83
N TRP A 102 14.31 -7.62 -13.66
CA TRP A 102 14.99 -6.63 -12.83
C TRP A 102 15.94 -7.35 -11.87
N GLU A 103 17.17 -6.83 -11.73
CA GLU A 103 18.14 -7.38 -10.78
C GLU A 103 17.69 -7.21 -9.31
N ARG A 104 16.83 -6.23 -9.06
CA ARG A 104 16.28 -5.92 -7.74
C ARG A 104 14.90 -5.27 -7.83
N ALA A 105 14.12 -5.41 -6.77
CA ALA A 105 12.92 -4.63 -6.52
C ALA A 105 13.29 -3.19 -6.10
N GLU A 106 12.41 -2.25 -6.41
CA GLU A 106 12.51 -0.83 -6.03
C GLU A 106 11.51 -0.55 -4.92
N LEU A 107 11.98 0.06 -3.83
CA LEU A 107 11.14 0.49 -2.72
C LEU A 107 10.37 1.75 -3.12
N LEU A 108 9.04 1.70 -3.05
CA LEU A 108 8.15 2.81 -3.38
C LEU A 108 7.74 3.61 -2.14
N ALA A 109 7.43 2.91 -1.05
CA ALA A 109 7.05 3.50 0.22
C ALA A 109 7.38 2.54 1.37
N VAL A 110 7.62 3.12 2.55
CA VAL A 110 7.63 2.44 3.83
C VAL A 110 6.61 3.15 4.72
N ASP A 111 5.59 2.40 5.10
CA ASP A 111 4.54 2.82 6.00
C ASP A 111 4.90 2.36 7.41
N ASP A 112 5.70 3.18 8.07
CA ASP A 112 6.18 3.05 9.44
C ASP A 112 6.47 4.44 10.03
N GLY A 113 6.98 4.49 11.27
CA GLY A 113 7.29 5.75 11.95
C GLY A 113 8.35 6.64 11.27
N HIS A 114 8.97 6.24 10.16
CA HIS A 114 9.91 7.06 9.38
C HIS A 114 9.24 7.81 8.22
N PHE A 115 7.97 7.51 7.90
CA PHE A 115 7.17 8.26 6.94
C PHE A 115 7.76 8.31 5.52
N MET A 116 8.42 7.24 5.08
CA MET A 116 9.12 7.22 3.79
C MET A 116 8.13 7.01 2.64
N GLY A 117 7.50 8.09 2.19
CA GLY A 117 6.50 8.08 1.13
C GLY A 117 6.07 9.49 0.71
N PRO A 118 5.00 9.61 -0.08
CA PRO A 118 4.20 8.53 -0.66
C PRO A 118 4.90 7.86 -1.85
N GLY A 119 4.43 6.66 -2.23
CA GLY A 119 4.96 5.89 -3.36
C GLY A 119 4.12 6.00 -4.64
N LEU A 120 2.82 6.26 -4.49
CA LEU A 120 1.83 6.22 -5.57
C LEU A 120 1.04 7.52 -5.66
N SER A 121 0.84 7.98 -6.89
CA SER A 121 -0.22 8.94 -7.23
C SER A 121 -1.57 8.22 -7.37
N TRP A 122 -2.68 8.95 -7.31
CA TRP A 122 -4.01 8.38 -7.47
C TRP A 122 -4.19 7.63 -8.80
N PRO A 123 -3.77 8.17 -9.97
CA PRO A 123 -3.88 7.44 -11.24
C PRO A 123 -3.11 6.11 -11.27
N GLU A 124 -1.92 6.07 -10.65
CA GLU A 124 -1.10 4.86 -10.56
C GLU A 124 -1.75 3.82 -9.63
N LEU A 125 -2.25 4.26 -8.47
CA LEU A 125 -2.99 3.40 -7.54
C LEU A 125 -4.28 2.85 -8.17
N ALA A 126 -5.05 3.70 -8.86
CA ALA A 126 -6.28 3.27 -9.53
C ALA A 126 -5.99 2.26 -10.65
N ALA A 127 -4.98 2.52 -11.49
CA ALA A 127 -4.55 1.58 -12.53
C ALA A 127 -4.07 0.24 -11.95
N ALA A 128 -3.30 0.28 -10.87
CA ALA A 128 -2.86 -0.93 -10.18
C ALA A 128 -4.03 -1.70 -9.56
N ALA A 129 -5.02 -1.00 -8.98
CA ALA A 129 -6.22 -1.61 -8.43
C ALA A 129 -7.11 -2.24 -9.51
N ASP A 130 -7.27 -1.57 -10.66
CA ASP A 130 -8.11 -2.03 -11.76
C ASP A 130 -7.47 -3.15 -12.59
N HIS A 131 -6.18 -3.39 -12.42
CA HIS A 131 -5.53 -4.52 -13.06
C HIS A 131 -5.93 -5.83 -12.37
N THR A 132 -6.76 -6.63 -13.04
CA THR A 132 -7.26 -7.91 -12.53
C THR A 132 -6.69 -9.09 -13.34
N PRO A 133 -5.46 -9.54 -13.06
CA PRO A 133 -4.97 -10.81 -13.59
C PRO A 133 -5.82 -11.93 -12.95
N GLY A 134 -6.13 -13.01 -13.66
CA GLY A 134 -7.27 -13.86 -13.28
C GLY A 134 -7.23 -14.54 -11.89
N GLY A 135 -8.31 -14.38 -11.13
CA GLY A 135 -8.97 -15.46 -10.37
C GLY A 135 -8.74 -15.57 -8.86
N ASP A 136 -7.83 -14.81 -8.25
CA ASP A 136 -7.53 -14.90 -6.80
C ASP A 136 -8.05 -13.69 -5.99
N ALA A 137 -7.97 -13.75 -4.66
CA ALA A 137 -8.41 -12.65 -3.79
C ALA A 137 -7.61 -11.35 -4.00
N THR A 138 -6.38 -11.46 -4.52
CA THR A 138 -5.55 -10.33 -4.96
C THR A 138 -5.94 -9.78 -6.33
N SER A 139 -6.95 -10.37 -6.97
CA SER A 139 -7.53 -9.93 -8.25
C SER A 139 -8.76 -9.04 -8.07
N ASP A 140 -9.31 -8.93 -6.85
CA ASP A 140 -10.45 -8.04 -6.55
C ASP A 140 -10.01 -6.57 -6.53
N PRO A 141 -10.57 -5.69 -7.39
CA PRO A 141 -10.23 -4.27 -7.40
C PRO A 141 -10.45 -3.56 -6.06
N HIS A 142 -11.46 -3.98 -5.27
CA HIS A 142 -11.71 -3.38 -3.97
C HIS A 142 -10.61 -3.74 -2.96
N ALA A 143 -10.24 -5.02 -2.88
CA ALA A 143 -9.10 -5.48 -2.08
C ALA A 143 -7.80 -4.75 -2.45
N ARG A 144 -7.49 -4.67 -3.75
CA ARG A 144 -6.26 -4.04 -4.25
C ARG A 144 -6.23 -2.54 -3.96
N LEU A 145 -7.37 -1.86 -4.07
CA LEU A 145 -7.49 -0.44 -3.74
C LEU A 145 -7.13 -0.20 -2.27
N LEU A 146 -7.71 -0.97 -1.34
CA LEU A 146 -7.45 -0.83 0.10
C LEU A 146 -6.01 -1.25 0.46
N LEU A 147 -5.47 -2.28 -0.19
CA LEU A 147 -4.09 -2.71 0.01
C LEU A 147 -3.07 -1.63 -0.34
N LEU A 148 -3.32 -0.86 -1.41
CA LEU A 148 -2.41 0.18 -1.89
C LEU A 148 -2.62 1.55 -1.26
N LEU A 149 -3.73 1.75 -0.53
CA LEU A 149 -4.09 3.04 0.04
C LEU A 149 -3.01 3.67 0.93
N PRO A 150 -2.30 2.92 1.81
CA PRO A 150 -1.27 3.55 2.64
C PRO A 150 -0.05 4.06 1.87
N ALA A 151 0.16 3.62 0.62
CA ALA A 151 1.22 4.14 -0.25
C ALA A 151 0.77 5.36 -1.08
N LEU A 152 -0.50 5.76 -1.00
CA LEU A 152 -1.06 6.93 -1.68
C LEU A 152 -0.58 8.22 -1.04
N GLY A 153 -0.26 9.19 -1.88
CA GLY A 153 -0.31 10.60 -1.51
C GLY A 153 -0.46 11.42 -2.77
N ASP A 154 -1.52 12.18 -2.93
CA ASP A 154 -1.89 12.93 -4.13
C ASP A 154 -2.88 14.05 -3.76
N ASP A 155 -2.52 15.32 -4.02
CA ASP A 155 -3.39 16.48 -3.81
C ASP A 155 -4.39 16.71 -4.96
N ALA A 156 -4.28 15.97 -6.05
CA ALA A 156 -5.10 16.08 -7.25
C ALA A 156 -6.08 14.91 -7.39
N LEU A 157 -6.80 14.59 -6.30
CA LEU A 157 -7.81 13.53 -6.30
C LEU A 157 -8.98 13.85 -7.26
N PRO A 158 -9.47 12.89 -8.05
CA PRO A 158 -10.63 13.10 -8.90
C PRO A 158 -11.93 13.16 -8.07
N PRO A 159 -13.00 13.78 -8.60
CA PRO A 159 -14.26 13.97 -7.87
C PRO A 159 -14.93 12.68 -7.37
N ASP A 160 -14.66 11.54 -8.02
CA ASP A 160 -15.24 10.24 -7.68
C ASP A 160 -14.38 9.41 -6.71
N ALA A 161 -13.21 9.91 -6.28
CA ALA A 161 -12.28 9.20 -5.42
C ALA A 161 -12.92 8.69 -4.11
N VAL A 162 -13.69 9.56 -3.43
CA VAL A 162 -14.42 9.22 -2.20
C VAL A 162 -15.42 8.10 -2.45
N GLY A 163 -16.24 8.21 -3.50
CA GLY A 163 -17.25 7.20 -3.82
C GLY A 163 -16.62 5.85 -4.15
N ARG A 164 -15.48 5.87 -4.85
CA ARG A 164 -14.71 4.66 -5.19
C ARG A 164 -14.13 3.99 -3.93
N LEU A 165 -13.53 4.75 -3.02
CA LEU A 165 -12.99 4.21 -1.77
C LEU A 165 -14.11 3.71 -0.84
N ALA A 166 -15.21 4.46 -0.71
CA ALA A 166 -16.37 4.05 0.07
C ALA A 166 -16.98 2.73 -0.44
N SER A 167 -17.00 2.51 -1.76
CA SER A 167 -17.42 1.22 -2.34
C SER A 167 -16.51 0.06 -1.90
N ALA A 168 -15.20 0.28 -1.87
CA ALA A 168 -14.25 -0.74 -1.43
C ALA A 168 -14.37 -1.04 0.07
N LEU A 169 -14.53 -0.01 0.89
CA LEU A 169 -14.77 -0.15 2.33
C LEU A 169 -16.03 -0.98 2.59
N ARG A 170 -17.16 -0.66 1.94
CA ARG A 170 -18.40 -1.45 2.04
C ARG A 170 -18.22 -2.92 1.66
N ALA A 171 -17.38 -3.19 0.67
CA ALA A 171 -17.18 -4.54 0.16
C ALA A 171 -16.29 -5.41 1.06
N ARG A 172 -15.38 -4.80 1.82
CA ARG A 172 -14.30 -5.51 2.53
C ARG A 172 -14.30 -5.33 4.05
N THR A 173 -14.97 -4.31 4.57
CA THR A 173 -15.03 -4.01 6.01
C THR A 173 -16.46 -4.09 6.55
N ARG A 174 -16.63 -3.81 7.84
CA ARG A 174 -17.93 -3.69 8.52
C ARG A 174 -18.13 -2.32 9.17
N VAL A 175 -17.39 -1.31 8.71
CA VAL A 175 -17.48 0.05 9.24
C VAL A 175 -18.87 0.63 9.03
N GLU A 176 -19.37 1.37 10.02
CA GLU A 176 -20.75 1.86 10.03
C GLU A 176 -20.99 2.96 8.97
N ASP A 177 -20.04 3.89 8.83
CA ASP A 177 -20.10 4.99 7.87
C ASP A 177 -18.88 4.98 6.91
N PRO A 178 -18.95 4.17 5.84
CA PRO A 178 -17.87 4.03 4.88
C PRO A 178 -17.63 5.30 4.04
N ASP A 179 -18.63 6.18 3.89
CA ASP A 179 -18.48 7.43 3.13
C ASP A 179 -17.73 8.48 3.95
N ALA A 180 -18.08 8.62 5.24
CA ALA A 180 -17.35 9.49 6.15
C ALA A 180 -15.91 9.01 6.35
N LEU A 181 -15.70 7.69 6.52
CA LEU A 181 -14.36 7.12 6.62
C LEU A 181 -13.56 7.35 5.34
N ALA A 182 -14.13 7.09 4.16
CA ALA A 182 -13.44 7.33 2.89
C ALA A 182 -13.00 8.79 2.74
N THR A 183 -13.85 9.73 3.14
CA THR A 183 -13.52 11.17 3.13
C THR A 183 -12.35 11.46 4.06
N ALA A 184 -12.40 11.01 5.32
CA ALA A 184 -11.35 11.24 6.30
C ALA A 184 -10.00 10.63 5.87
N LEU A 185 -10.01 9.41 5.32
CA LEU A 185 -8.80 8.74 4.84
C LEU A 185 -8.18 9.46 3.63
N LEU A 186 -8.99 10.01 2.71
CA LEU A 186 -8.49 10.73 1.53
C LEU A 186 -8.08 12.17 1.81
N GLU A 187 -8.62 12.79 2.84
CA GLU A 187 -8.16 14.10 3.34
C GLU A 187 -6.82 13.96 4.09
N GLY A 188 -6.68 12.89 4.88
CA GLY A 188 -5.46 12.61 5.66
C GLY A 188 -4.33 12.00 4.85
N GLN A 189 -4.62 11.02 3.98
CA GLN A 189 -3.65 10.26 3.16
C GLN A 189 -2.49 9.66 3.96
N GLY A 190 -2.80 9.16 5.15
CA GLY A 190 -1.81 8.59 6.06
C GLY A 190 -0.75 9.60 6.50
N GLN A 191 0.41 9.07 6.85
CA GLN A 191 1.44 9.86 7.52
C GLN A 191 2.17 10.84 6.60
N CYS A 192 2.19 10.56 5.29
CA CYS A 192 2.84 11.42 4.31
C CYS A 192 1.98 12.62 3.90
N GLY A 193 0.66 12.51 4.08
CA GLY A 193 -0.28 13.52 3.63
C GLY A 193 -0.41 13.62 2.10
N PRO A 194 -1.32 14.48 1.63
CA PRO A 194 -1.43 14.80 0.21
C PRO A 194 -0.18 15.51 -0.30
N VAL A 195 0.28 15.12 -1.49
CA VAL A 195 1.43 15.76 -2.16
C VAL A 195 1.12 16.06 -3.60
N SER A 196 1.76 17.09 -4.14
CA SER A 196 1.70 17.38 -5.57
C SER A 196 2.55 16.39 -6.37
N TRP A 197 2.08 16.06 -7.58
CA TRP A 197 2.85 15.31 -8.56
C TRP A 197 3.15 16.16 -9.78
N SER A 198 4.39 16.06 -10.26
CA SER A 198 4.79 16.63 -11.55
C SER A 198 5.24 15.53 -12.50
N THR A 199 5.11 15.80 -13.79
CA THR A 199 5.65 14.91 -14.83
C THR A 199 6.79 15.63 -15.52
N ILE A 200 7.97 15.02 -15.49
CA ILE A 200 9.16 15.49 -16.21
C ILE A 200 9.40 14.61 -17.44
N ASP A 201 10.52 14.85 -18.13
CA ASP A 201 10.98 14.16 -19.33
C ASP A 201 10.45 12.74 -19.52
N ARG A 202 9.85 12.46 -20.70
CA ARG A 202 9.39 11.13 -21.10
C ARG A 202 8.36 10.49 -20.15
N GLY A 203 7.58 11.30 -19.43
CA GLY A 203 6.47 10.80 -18.61
C GLY A 203 6.88 10.36 -17.21
N VAL A 204 8.07 10.73 -16.74
CA VAL A 204 8.55 10.35 -15.41
C VAL A 204 7.80 11.17 -14.36
N ARG A 205 7.11 10.49 -13.44
CA ARG A 205 6.39 11.13 -12.33
C ARG A 205 7.32 11.36 -11.15
N VAL A 206 7.31 12.59 -10.66
CA VAL A 206 8.07 13.08 -9.51
C VAL A 206 7.09 13.52 -8.43
N SER A 207 7.30 13.02 -7.22
CA SER A 207 6.54 13.45 -6.04
C SER A 207 7.13 14.74 -5.47
N GLY A 208 6.27 15.65 -5.03
CA GLY A 208 6.64 16.81 -4.23
C GLY A 208 6.85 16.49 -2.74
N GLY A 209 6.59 15.26 -2.31
CA GLY A 209 6.73 14.83 -0.91
C GLY A 209 8.19 14.84 -0.44
N GLY A 210 8.44 15.45 0.74
CA GLY A 210 9.79 15.59 1.29
C GLY A 210 10.46 14.28 1.71
N LEU A 211 9.69 13.20 1.89
CA LEU A 211 10.21 11.89 2.29
C LEU A 211 10.00 10.80 1.23
N SER A 212 9.54 11.17 0.04
CA SER A 212 9.30 10.23 -1.04
C SER A 212 10.59 9.80 -1.71
N PHE A 213 10.73 8.50 -1.98
CA PHE A 213 11.76 7.96 -2.87
C PHE A 213 11.65 8.50 -4.31
N ARG A 214 10.50 9.07 -4.67
CA ARG A 214 10.20 9.63 -6.00
C ARG A 214 10.42 11.13 -6.09
N ASN A 215 10.97 11.75 -5.05
CA ASN A 215 11.39 13.14 -5.07
C ASN A 215 12.92 13.22 -5.28
N PRO A 216 13.41 13.63 -6.47
CA PRO A 216 14.84 13.67 -6.78
C PRO A 216 15.63 14.71 -5.97
N ALA A 217 14.96 15.57 -5.19
CA ALA A 217 15.64 16.49 -4.27
C ALA A 217 16.18 15.79 -3.01
N ASN A 218 15.77 14.55 -2.74
CA ASN A 218 16.18 13.79 -1.57
C ASN A 218 17.48 13.02 -1.82
N ASP A 219 18.36 12.95 -0.81
CA ASP A 219 19.63 12.21 -0.89
C ASP A 219 19.44 10.69 -1.04
N PHE A 220 18.28 10.19 -0.64
CA PHE A 220 17.87 8.79 -0.75
C PHE A 220 16.92 8.52 -1.93
N ALA A 221 16.71 9.50 -2.81
CA ALA A 221 15.83 9.35 -3.95
C ALA A 221 16.27 8.22 -4.89
N LEU A 222 15.31 7.64 -5.60
CA LEU A 222 15.61 6.72 -6.69
C LEU A 222 16.45 7.45 -7.75
N PRO A 223 17.60 6.88 -8.18
CA PRO A 223 18.34 7.37 -9.34
C PRO A 223 17.43 7.54 -10.56
N ALA A 224 17.71 8.54 -11.40
CA ALA A 224 16.82 8.94 -12.50
C ALA A 224 16.35 7.77 -13.41
N HIS A 225 17.24 6.83 -13.74
CA HIS A 225 16.89 5.66 -14.56
C HIS A 225 15.90 4.72 -13.86
N ARG A 226 15.95 4.63 -12.52
CA ARG A 226 15.02 3.83 -11.70
C ARG A 226 13.71 4.55 -11.46
N LEU A 227 13.73 5.85 -11.33
CA LEU A 227 12.50 6.62 -11.29
C LEU A 227 11.72 6.49 -12.61
N ALA A 228 12.44 6.49 -13.74
CA ALA A 228 11.85 6.33 -15.07
C ALA A 228 11.19 4.96 -15.27
N ARG A 229 11.88 3.86 -14.91
CA ARG A 229 11.29 2.51 -15.00
C ARG A 229 10.08 2.34 -14.07
N VAL A 230 10.12 2.90 -12.84
CA VAL A 230 8.99 2.85 -11.89
C VAL A 230 7.78 3.55 -12.50
N SER A 231 7.98 4.77 -13.03
CA SER A 231 6.90 5.52 -13.68
C SER A 231 6.32 4.75 -14.88
N ALA A 232 7.17 4.14 -15.72
CA ALA A 232 6.73 3.37 -16.87
C ALA A 232 5.98 2.07 -16.51
N ALA A 233 6.28 1.48 -15.36
CA ALA A 233 5.65 0.26 -14.85
C ALA A 233 4.28 0.51 -14.21
N LEU A 234 4.09 1.69 -13.60
CA LEU A 234 2.84 2.09 -12.94
C LEU A 234 1.90 2.89 -13.85
N THR A 235 2.35 3.25 -15.05
CA THR A 235 1.49 3.86 -16.06
C THR A 235 0.63 2.77 -16.72
N PRO A 236 -0.70 2.96 -16.81
CA PRO A 236 -1.60 2.02 -17.50
C PRO A 236 -1.25 1.75 -18.97
#